data_AF-A0A2N0X1L8-F1
#
_entry.id   AF-A0A2N0X1L8-F1
#
_cell.length_a   1.000
_cell.length_b   1.000
_cell.length_c   1.000
_cell.angle_alpha   90.00
_cell.angle_beta   90.00
_cell.angle_gamma   90.00
#
_symmetry.space_group_name_H-M   'P 1'
#
loop_
_entity.id
_entity.type
_entity.pdbx_description
1 polymer ?
#
loop_
_entity_poly.entity_id
_entity_poly.type
_entity_poly.pdbx_seq_one_letter_code
_entity_poly.pdbx_strand_id
1 'polypeptide(L)'
;MKLFILPMLLLFQSVTWANESDLDEWGRALGNYNLCSNIATKIDDQTMFKFYQKMLNDTQLPLLALDSERVGIVYATWSESEAILSAIDEESLKQICLSRIDDLSRRMINNIATQEK
;
A
#
# COMPACT_ATOMS: atom_id res chain seq x y z
N MET A 1 -15.08 -55.89 -10.61
CA MET A 1 -15.18 -54.47 -10.99
C MET A 1 -15.69 -53.68 -9.79
N LYS A 2 -14.80 -53.02 -9.04
CA LYS A 2 -15.14 -51.93 -8.10
C LYS A 2 -13.93 -50.98 -8.09
N LEU A 3 -14.03 -49.91 -8.88
CA LEU A 3 -13.14 -48.76 -8.78
C LEU A 3 -13.48 -48.07 -7.45
N PHE A 4 -12.55 -48.05 -6.51
CA PHE A 4 -12.56 -47.07 -5.44
C PHE A 4 -11.89 -45.79 -5.97
N ILE A 5 -12.71 -44.86 -6.44
CA ILE A 5 -12.28 -43.47 -6.66
C ILE A 5 -12.22 -42.84 -5.26
N LEU A 6 -11.02 -42.78 -4.69
CA LEU A 6 -10.77 -42.02 -3.48
C LEU A 6 -10.80 -40.52 -3.85
N PRO A 7 -11.60 -39.70 -3.15
CA PRO A 7 -11.76 -38.30 -3.51
C PRO A 7 -10.48 -37.53 -3.16
N MET A 8 -9.92 -36.89 -4.19
CA MET A 8 -9.48 -35.50 -4.19
C MET A 8 -9.25 -34.87 -2.79
N LEU A 9 -8.12 -35.20 -2.17
CA LEU A 9 -7.52 -34.36 -1.13
C LEU A 9 -6.78 -33.21 -1.82
N LEU A 10 -7.55 -32.25 -2.34
CA LEU A 10 -7.05 -30.91 -2.60
C LEU A 10 -6.78 -30.27 -1.24
N LEU A 11 -5.56 -30.45 -0.75
CA LEU A 11 -5.01 -29.59 0.29
C LEU A 11 -4.88 -28.18 -0.30
N PHE A 12 -5.96 -27.41 -0.23
CA PHE A 12 -5.89 -25.96 -0.28
C PHE A 12 -5.20 -25.48 1.00
N GLN A 13 -3.87 -25.55 1.04
CA GLN A 13 -3.08 -24.75 1.97
C GLN A 13 -2.71 -23.44 1.30
N SER A 14 -3.71 -22.62 1.00
CA SER A 14 -3.48 -21.19 0.79
C SER A 14 -3.66 -20.48 2.13
N VAL A 15 -2.75 -20.73 3.06
CA VAL A 15 -2.52 -19.82 4.19
C VAL A 15 -1.19 -19.15 3.90
N THR A 16 -1.23 -18.14 3.03
CA THR A 16 -0.13 -17.19 2.88
C THR A 16 -0.12 -16.34 4.14
N TRP A 17 0.49 -16.85 5.19
CA TRP A 17 1.03 -16.00 6.24
C TRP A 17 1.96 -15.03 5.51
N ALA A 18 1.67 -13.73 5.59
CA ALA A 18 2.57 -12.70 5.08
C ALA A 18 3.96 -13.05 5.64
N ASN A 19 4.87 -13.46 4.75
CA ASN A 19 6.23 -13.73 5.17
C ASN A 19 6.84 -12.38 5.61
N GLU A 20 7.95 -12.39 6.36
CA GLU A 20 8.57 -11.15 6.84
C GLU A 20 8.85 -10.14 5.71
N SER A 21 9.23 -10.61 4.52
CA SER A 21 9.40 -9.75 3.33
C SER A 21 8.10 -9.11 2.86
N ASP A 22 6.95 -9.79 2.97
CA ASP A 22 5.64 -9.22 2.64
C ASP A 22 5.25 -8.11 3.64
N LEU A 23 5.55 -8.31 4.93
CA LEU A 23 5.34 -7.30 5.98
C LEU A 23 6.25 -6.08 5.78
N ASP A 24 7.49 -6.32 5.36
CA ASP A 24 8.42 -5.25 5.01
C ASP A 24 7.97 -4.46 3.78
N GLU A 25 7.49 -5.15 2.74
CA GLU A 25 6.95 -4.50 1.55
C GLU A 25 5.74 -3.65 1.91
N TRP A 26 4.89 -4.15 2.81
CA TRP A 26 3.77 -3.40 3.33
C TRP A 26 4.22 -2.14 4.09
N GLY A 27 5.20 -2.25 4.98
CA GLY A 27 5.78 -1.10 5.69
C GLY A 27 6.34 -0.05 4.72
N ARG A 28 7.10 -0.50 3.70
CA ARG A 28 7.61 0.38 2.63
C ARG A 28 6.48 1.08 1.89
N ALA A 29 5.41 0.38 1.53
CA ALA A 29 4.27 0.96 0.84
C ALA A 29 3.61 2.07 1.68
N LEU A 30 3.37 1.81 2.97
CA LEU A 30 2.80 2.80 3.90
C LEU A 30 3.67 4.05 4.02
N GLY A 31 4.99 3.90 4.17
CA GLY A 31 5.92 5.02 4.22
C GLY A 31 5.92 5.85 2.94
N ASN A 32 5.88 5.20 1.78
CA ASN A 32 5.76 5.88 0.51
C ASN A 32 4.45 6.67 0.40
N TYR A 33 3.31 6.07 0.74
CA TYR A 33 2.00 6.72 0.63
C TYR A 33 1.88 7.90 1.60
N ASN A 34 2.32 7.73 2.85
CA ASN A 34 2.26 8.81 3.83
C ASN A 34 3.11 10.00 3.36
N LEU A 35 4.37 9.76 2.98
CA LEU A 35 5.27 10.82 2.55
C LEU A 35 4.79 11.49 1.26
N CYS A 36 4.32 10.74 0.27
CA CYS A 36 3.80 11.33 -0.95
C CYS A 36 2.49 12.09 -0.74
N SER A 37 1.66 11.71 0.23
CA SER A 37 0.51 12.54 0.62
C SER A 37 0.96 13.89 1.21
N ASN A 38 2.02 13.91 2.03
CA ASN A 38 2.58 15.13 2.59
C ASN A 38 3.17 16.04 1.50
N ILE A 39 3.89 15.47 0.53
CA ILE A 39 4.41 16.23 -0.63
C ILE A 39 3.25 16.81 -1.45
N ALA A 40 2.18 16.05 -1.66
CA ALA A 40 1.00 16.54 -2.38
C ALA A 40 0.39 17.77 -1.71
N THR A 41 0.32 17.80 -0.37
CA THR A 41 -0.10 18.97 0.38
C THR A 41 0.84 20.17 0.18
N LYS A 42 2.17 19.95 0.21
CA LYS A 42 3.15 21.02 0.01
C LYS A 42 3.08 21.69 -1.36
N ILE A 43 2.78 20.90 -2.41
CA ILE A 43 2.72 21.38 -3.80
C ILE A 43 1.30 21.75 -4.26
N ASP A 44 0.31 21.67 -3.36
CA ASP A 44 -1.12 21.88 -3.63
C ASP A 44 -1.70 21.00 -4.77
N ASP A 45 -1.23 19.76 -4.91
CA ASP A 45 -1.83 18.78 -5.83
C ASP A 45 -2.89 17.95 -5.09
N GLN A 46 -4.13 18.46 -5.09
CA GLN A 46 -5.28 17.82 -4.44
C GLN A 46 -5.61 16.43 -4.99
N THR A 47 -5.31 16.16 -6.27
CA THR A 47 -5.56 14.86 -6.89
C THR A 47 -4.55 13.84 -6.38
N MET A 48 -3.27 14.23 -6.32
CA MET A 48 -2.21 13.40 -5.75
C MET A 48 -2.45 13.14 -4.26
N PHE A 49 -2.89 14.14 -3.51
CA PHE A 49 -3.20 14.00 -2.09
C PHE A 49 -4.30 12.96 -1.87
N LYS A 50 -5.44 13.08 -2.57
CA LYS A 50 -6.56 12.14 -2.46
C LYS A 50 -6.17 10.72 -2.85
N PHE A 51 -5.36 10.58 -3.90
CA PHE A 51 -4.86 9.27 -4.32
C PHE A 51 -4.04 8.62 -3.20
N TYR A 52 -3.00 9.29 -2.71
CA TYR A 52 -2.12 8.71 -1.69
C TYR A 52 -2.79 8.53 -0.34
N GLN A 53 -3.71 9.41 0.05
CA GLN A 53 -4.53 9.21 1.24
C GLN A 53 -5.43 7.97 1.13
N LYS A 54 -6.04 7.75 -0.04
CA LYS A 54 -6.84 6.53 -0.26
C LYS A 54 -5.96 5.29 -0.14
N MET A 55 -4.80 5.28 -0.82
CA MET A 55 -3.88 4.15 -0.78
C MET A 55 -3.36 3.90 0.64
N LEU A 56 -3.04 4.95 1.40
CA LEU A 56 -2.63 4.85 2.79
C LEU A 56 -3.73 4.18 3.65
N ASN A 57 -4.96 4.67 3.57
CA ASN A 57 -6.09 4.15 4.35
C ASN A 57 -6.43 2.70 3.98
N ASP A 58 -6.51 2.38 2.68
CA ASP A 58 -6.78 1.03 2.20
C ASP A 58 -5.69 0.04 2.64
N THR A 59 -4.44 0.52 2.68
CA THR A 59 -3.28 -0.28 3.07
C THR A 59 -3.16 -0.40 4.60
N GLN A 60 -3.63 0.56 5.38
CA GLN A 60 -3.63 0.48 6.85
C GLN A 60 -4.73 -0.43 7.40
N LEU A 61 -5.90 -0.46 6.76
CA LEU A 61 -7.07 -1.17 7.29
C LEU A 61 -6.80 -2.66 7.64
N PRO A 62 -6.09 -3.45 6.80
CA PRO A 62 -5.83 -4.86 7.11
C PRO A 62 -4.84 -5.08 8.26
N LEU A 63 -4.12 -4.05 8.73
CA LEU A 63 -3.23 -4.16 9.90
C LEU A 63 -4.01 -4.52 11.18
N LEU A 64 -5.30 -4.15 11.24
CA LEU A 64 -6.16 -4.47 12.37
C LEU A 64 -6.40 -5.99 12.54
N ALA A 65 -6.14 -6.78 11.50
CA ALA A 65 -6.28 -8.23 11.53
C ALA A 65 -4.97 -8.97 11.87
N LEU A 66 -3.85 -8.25 11.98
CA LEU A 66 -2.56 -8.82 12.34
C LEU A 66 -2.36 -8.88 13.85
N ASP A 67 -1.53 -9.81 14.32
CA ASP A 67 -1.03 -9.82 15.69
C ASP A 67 0.00 -8.70 15.92
N SER A 68 0.28 -8.41 17.20
CA SER A 68 1.16 -7.31 17.59
C SER A 68 2.60 -7.45 17.09
N GLU A 69 3.09 -8.67 16.94
CA GLU A 69 4.45 -8.93 16.44
C GLU A 69 4.58 -8.51 14.99
N ARG A 70 3.66 -8.97 14.12
CA ARG A 70 3.65 -8.60 12.71
C ARG A 70 3.39 -7.12 12.49
N VAL A 71 2.48 -6.53 13.27
CA VAL A 71 2.24 -5.08 13.24
C VAL A 71 3.53 -4.32 13.60
N GLY A 72 4.30 -4.81 14.57
CA GLY A 72 5.59 -4.24 14.95
C GLY A 72 6.59 -4.18 13.79
N ILE A 73 6.69 -5.26 12.99
CA ILE A 73 7.56 -5.31 11.80
C ILE A 73 7.12 -4.26 10.79
N VAL A 74 5.82 -4.19 10.46
CA VAL A 74 5.29 -3.22 9.50
C VAL A 74 5.59 -1.78 9.92
N TYR A 75 5.36 -1.42 11.20
CA TYR A 75 5.61 -0.06 11.69
C TYR A 75 7.10 0.29 11.74
N ALA A 76 7.97 -0.67 12.08
CA ALA A 76 9.41 -0.46 12.06
C ALA A 76 9.88 -0.12 10.63
N THR A 77 9.49 -0.96 9.65
CA THR A 77 9.85 -0.78 8.24
C THR A 77 9.20 0.48 7.62
N TRP A 78 7.97 0.82 8.03
CA TRP A 78 7.34 2.09 7.67
C TRP A 78 8.20 3.27 8.14
N SER A 79 8.52 3.34 9.43
CA SER A 79 9.30 4.44 10.01
C SER A 79 10.68 4.58 9.36
N GLU A 80 11.36 3.47 9.10
CA GLU A 80 12.65 3.45 8.39
C GLU A 80 12.50 4.00 6.95
N SER A 81 11.46 3.57 6.24
CA SER A 81 11.21 4.02 4.87
C SER A 81 10.97 5.53 4.80
N GLU A 82 10.22 6.08 5.75
CA GLU A 82 10.02 7.54 5.83
C GLU A 82 11.32 8.28 6.09
N ALA A 83 12.17 7.77 6.98
CA ALA A 83 13.46 8.38 7.27
C ALA A 83 14.38 8.39 6.04
N ILE A 84 14.45 7.27 5.31
CA ILE A 84 15.25 7.16 4.07
C ILE A 84 14.72 8.12 3.00
N LEU A 85 13.41 8.11 2.74
CA LEU A 85 12.82 8.91 1.68
C LEU A 85 12.84 10.41 2.00
N SER A 86 12.70 10.79 3.26
CA SER A 86 12.77 12.19 3.71
C SER A 86 14.19 12.78 3.62
N ALA A 87 15.22 11.94 3.48
CA ALA A 87 16.59 12.38 3.23
C ALA A 87 16.86 12.73 1.76
N ILE A 88 15.94 12.38 0.85
CA ILE A 88 15.99 12.78 -0.57
C ILE A 88 15.60 14.26 -0.66
N ASP A 89 16.21 15.00 -1.59
CA ASP A 89 15.82 16.38 -1.84
C ASP A 89 14.36 16.49 -2.30
N GLU A 90 13.71 17.60 -1.94
CA GLU A 90 12.26 17.76 -2.11
C GLU A 90 11.79 17.69 -3.57
N GLU A 91 12.59 18.19 -4.53
CA GLU A 91 12.22 18.16 -5.95
C GLU A 91 12.32 16.73 -6.50
N SER A 92 13.38 15.99 -6.17
CA SER A 92 13.50 14.58 -6.55
C SER A 92 12.38 13.74 -5.94
N LEU A 93 12.05 13.96 -4.67
CA LEU A 93 10.96 13.25 -3.98
C LEU A 93 9.60 13.55 -4.62
N LYS A 94 9.35 14.81 -4.99
CA LYS A 94 8.17 15.21 -5.78
C LYS A 94 8.10 14.46 -7.11
N GLN A 95 9.19 14.38 -7.88
CA GLN A 95 9.20 13.64 -9.14
C GLN A 95 8.91 12.14 -8.92
N ILE A 96 9.46 11.55 -7.86
CA ILE A 96 9.16 10.16 -7.47
C ILE A 96 7.65 10.00 -7.21
N CYS A 97 7.06 10.87 -6.39
CA CYS A 97 5.63 10.81 -6.08
C CYS A 97 4.74 11.04 -7.31
N LEU A 98 5.14 11.91 -8.23
CA LEU A 98 4.41 12.14 -9.48
C LEU A 98 4.54 10.98 -10.46
N SER A 99 5.70 10.36 -10.57
CA SER A 99 5.93 9.23 -11.49
C SER A 99 5.16 7.97 -11.10
N ARG A 100 4.82 7.81 -9.82
CA ARG A 100 4.07 6.67 -9.29
C ARG A 100 2.56 6.80 -9.38
N ILE A 101 2.04 7.99 -9.67
CA ILE A 101 0.61 8.21 -9.92
C ILE A 101 0.37 8.26 -11.44
N ASP A 102 0.11 7.10 -12.03
CA ASP A 102 -0.14 6.98 -13.46
C ASP A 102 -1.47 7.63 -13.91
N ASP A 103 -1.61 7.83 -15.21
CA ASP A 103 -2.81 8.46 -15.80
C ASP A 103 -4.10 7.68 -15.50
N LEU A 104 -4.02 6.37 -15.27
CA LEU A 104 -5.17 5.56 -14.87
C LEU A 104 -5.62 5.92 -13.45
N SER A 105 -4.67 5.98 -12.52
CA SER A 105 -4.87 6.36 -11.12
C SER A 105 -5.47 7.76 -11.01
N ARG A 106 -4.96 8.73 -11.79
CA ARG A 106 -5.51 10.09 -11.83
C ARG A 106 -6.96 10.12 -12.34
N ARG A 107 -7.28 9.36 -13.39
CA ARG A 107 -8.64 9.27 -13.95
C ARG A 107 -9.61 8.60 -12.99
N MET A 108 -9.21 7.56 -12.27
CA MET A 108 -10.06 6.91 -11.28
C MET A 108 -10.51 7.87 -10.18
N ILE A 109 -9.59 8.69 -9.64
CA ILE A 109 -9.93 9.69 -8.61
C ILE A 109 -10.85 10.78 -9.16
N ASN A 110 -10.57 11.27 -10.37
CA ASN A 110 -11.41 12.30 -10.99
C ASN A 110 -12.82 11.79 -11.31
N ASN A 111 -12.95 10.53 -11.74
CA ASN A 111 -14.25 9.92 -12.04
C ASN A 111 -15.09 9.69 -10.78
N ILE A 112 -14.48 9.29 -9.67
CA ILE A 112 -15.16 9.21 -8.37
C ILE A 112 -15.67 10.60 -7.95
N ALA A 113 -14.86 11.65 -8.10
CA ALA A 113 -15.26 13.02 -7.78
C ALA A 113 -16.40 13.57 -8.66
N THR A 114 -16.59 13.04 -9.88
CA THR A 114 -17.71 13.41 -10.76
C THR A 114 -19.00 12.62 -10.53
N GLN A 115 -18.94 11.46 -9.85
CA GLN A 115 -20.15 10.67 -9.54
C GLN A 115 -20.82 11.09 -8.23
N GLU A 116 -20.18 11.95 -7.44
CA GLU A 116 -20.73 12.54 -6.20
C GLU A 116 -21.42 13.90 -6.43
N LYS A 117 -21.72 14.28 -7.68
CA LYS A 117 -22.52 15.46 -8.05
C LYS A 117 -23.84 15.06 -8.69
#